data_AF-A0A239U7L8-F1
#
_entry.id   AF-A0A239U7L8-F1
#
_cell.length_a   1.000
_cell.length_b   1.000
_cell.length_c   1.000
_cell.angle_alpha   90.00
_cell.angle_beta   90.00
_cell.angle_gamma   90.00
#
_symmetry.space_group_name_H-M   'P 1'
#
loop_
_entity.id
_entity.type
_entity.pdbx_description
1 polymer ?
#
loop_
_entity_poly.entity_id
_entity_poly.type
_entity_poly.pdbx_seq_one_letter_code
_entity_poly.pdbx_strand_id
1 'polypeptide(L)'
;MTQHESTLELLKLRYAGYTTQQMIRLFKFCPLFLSLTPSDKMTNLRQFTYTSKIRTPAAYLTRYSELSISTILNNLNQHGVKYISIYDATYPCLLKEIYDPPFILFYKGNIELLQHTHYLGVVGSRQSTAYTAHALSFLFSHIPTPQLTIVSGLASGADSEAHQSALQNHLPTIGVLAFGHAHHYPKSNLQLRNEIEEKGLTISEYIPEDEPRKYKFPERNRLISGLSQGVLITESKERSGAQITIDLALQQNRNVYVLPGSIFQELTKGNLKRAQEGATIVLEIGDILIDYDCGNTM
;
A
#
# COMPACT_ATOMS: atom_id res chain seq x y z
N MET A 1 -7.22 -28.66 -0.67
CA MET A 1 -6.72 -27.72 0.34
C MET A 1 -7.69 -26.57 0.45
N THR A 2 -8.07 -26.18 1.66
CA THR A 2 -9.01 -25.07 1.90
C THR A 2 -8.33 -23.72 1.66
N GLN A 3 -9.08 -22.65 1.40
CA GLN A 3 -8.52 -21.29 1.29
C GLN A 3 -7.75 -20.90 2.57
N HIS A 4 -8.25 -21.30 3.73
CA HIS A 4 -7.60 -21.08 5.02
C HIS A 4 -6.20 -21.72 5.09
N GLU A 5 -6.05 -22.99 4.68
CA GLU A 5 -4.74 -23.66 4.64
C GLU A 5 -3.77 -22.97 3.67
N SER A 6 -4.25 -22.48 2.51
CA SER A 6 -3.43 -21.69 1.58
C SER A 6 -2.92 -20.41 2.24
N THR A 7 -3.79 -19.71 2.96
CA THR A 7 -3.44 -18.48 3.67
C THR A 7 -2.37 -18.70 4.74
N LEU A 8 -2.47 -19.78 5.52
CA LEU A 8 -1.45 -20.13 6.51
C LEU A 8 -0.09 -20.43 5.87
N GLU A 9 -0.08 -21.07 4.70
CA GLU A 9 1.14 -21.34 3.94
C GLU A 9 1.78 -20.04 3.41
N LEU A 10 0.97 -19.11 2.88
CA LEU A 10 1.44 -17.79 2.44
C LEU A 10 2.06 -17.00 3.61
N LEU A 11 1.43 -17.02 4.79
CA LEU A 11 1.99 -16.43 6.00
C LEU A 11 3.34 -17.05 6.36
N LYS A 12 3.44 -18.38 6.32
CA LYS A 12 4.67 -19.10 6.63
C LYS A 12 5.82 -18.73 5.69
N LEU A 13 5.55 -18.65 4.38
CA LEU A 13 6.53 -18.17 3.39
C LEU A 13 6.96 -16.72 3.69
N ARG A 14 6.01 -15.85 4.02
CA ARG A 14 6.29 -14.44 4.32
C ARG A 14 7.18 -14.29 5.56
N TYR A 15 6.87 -15.01 6.65
CA TYR A 15 7.67 -15.05 7.88
C TYR A 15 9.04 -15.71 7.70
N ALA A 16 9.14 -16.70 6.80
CA ALA A 16 10.43 -17.28 6.41
C ALA A 16 11.31 -16.30 5.60
N GLY A 17 10.77 -15.13 5.24
CA GLY A 17 11.50 -14.03 4.61
C GLY A 17 11.32 -13.93 3.10
N TYR A 18 10.52 -14.80 2.47
CA TYR A 18 10.30 -14.74 1.02
C TYR A 18 9.51 -13.49 0.65
N THR A 19 10.07 -12.66 -0.24
CA THR A 19 9.38 -11.47 -0.77
C THR A 19 8.22 -11.86 -1.67
N THR A 20 7.25 -10.97 -1.89
CA THR A 20 6.16 -11.22 -2.85
C THR A 20 6.69 -11.54 -4.23
N GLN A 21 7.71 -10.84 -4.70
CA GLN A 21 8.36 -11.18 -5.98
C GLN A 21 9.02 -12.57 -5.98
N GLN A 22 9.57 -13.02 -4.84
CA GLN A 22 10.09 -14.39 -4.70
C GLN A 22 8.95 -15.41 -4.67
N MET A 23 7.84 -15.13 -3.99
CA MET A 23 6.66 -16.00 -3.95
C MET A 23 5.99 -16.10 -5.34
N ILE A 24 5.88 -15.00 -6.09
CA ILE A 24 5.40 -15.03 -7.48
C ILE A 24 6.29 -15.94 -8.34
N ARG A 25 7.62 -15.81 -8.23
CA ARG A 25 8.55 -16.67 -8.95
C ARG A 25 8.46 -18.13 -8.51
N LEU A 26 8.25 -18.39 -7.22
CA LEU A 26 8.04 -19.73 -6.69
C LEU A 26 6.78 -20.35 -7.29
N PHE A 27 5.66 -19.62 -7.36
CA PHE A 27 4.41 -20.13 -7.92
C PHE A 27 4.47 -20.26 -9.45
N LYS A 28 5.31 -19.48 -10.14
CA LYS A 28 5.64 -19.72 -11.55
C LYS A 28 6.47 -21.00 -11.73
N PHE A 29 7.42 -21.24 -10.83
CA PHE A 29 8.26 -22.44 -10.84
C PHE A 29 7.48 -23.71 -10.47
N CYS A 30 6.57 -23.61 -9.50
CA CYS A 30 5.75 -24.70 -9.00
C CYS A 30 4.30 -24.21 -8.78
N PRO A 31 3.44 -24.23 -9.83
CA PRO A 31 2.08 -23.71 -9.75
C PRO A 31 1.19 -24.38 -8.70
N LEU A 32 1.42 -25.65 -8.42
CA LEU A 32 0.66 -26.42 -7.43
C LEU A 32 1.24 -26.36 -6.02
N PHE A 33 2.26 -25.51 -5.77
CA PHE A 33 3.02 -25.47 -4.51
C PHE A 33 2.13 -25.50 -3.26
N LEU A 34 1.09 -24.68 -3.24
CA LEU A 34 0.20 -24.57 -2.08
C LEU A 34 -0.49 -25.90 -1.78
N SER A 35 -0.90 -26.66 -2.80
CA SER A 35 -1.61 -27.95 -2.64
C SER A 35 -0.73 -29.16 -2.36
N LEU A 36 0.60 -29.01 -2.38
CA LEU A 36 1.55 -30.10 -2.17
C LEU A 36 1.58 -30.60 -0.72
N THR A 37 2.06 -31.83 -0.54
CA THR A 37 2.36 -32.36 0.79
C THR A 37 3.49 -31.57 1.45
N PRO A 38 3.62 -31.56 2.79
CA PRO A 38 4.71 -30.84 3.47
C PRO A 38 6.11 -31.25 2.98
N SER A 39 6.32 -32.52 2.66
CA SER A 39 7.60 -33.03 2.15
C SER A 39 7.89 -32.51 0.74
N ASP A 40 6.88 -32.52 -0.13
CA ASP A 40 7.01 -32.03 -1.50
C ASP A 40 7.18 -30.51 -1.54
N LYS A 41 6.49 -29.77 -0.66
CA LYS A 41 6.69 -28.32 -0.46
C LYS A 41 8.13 -28.03 -0.12
N MET A 42 8.70 -28.74 0.88
CA MET A 42 10.10 -28.55 1.28
C MET A 42 11.07 -28.84 0.13
N THR A 43 10.83 -29.92 -0.63
CA THR A 43 11.67 -30.31 -1.77
C THR A 43 11.65 -29.24 -2.87
N ASN A 44 10.46 -28.81 -3.29
CA ASN A 44 10.29 -27.78 -4.32
C ASN A 44 10.82 -26.42 -3.86
N LEU A 45 10.57 -26.04 -2.60
CA LEU A 45 11.07 -24.80 -2.03
C LEU A 45 12.60 -24.80 -1.99
N ARG A 46 13.24 -25.91 -1.59
CA ARG A 46 14.69 -26.06 -1.64
C ARG A 46 15.22 -25.86 -3.06
N GLN A 47 14.66 -26.56 -4.04
CA GLN A 47 15.09 -26.43 -5.43
C GLN A 47 14.94 -24.99 -5.95
N PHE A 48 13.80 -24.36 -5.68
CA PHE A 48 13.55 -22.96 -6.05
C PHE A 48 14.57 -22.01 -5.40
N THR A 49 14.80 -22.14 -4.09
CA THR A 49 15.64 -21.20 -3.32
C THR A 49 17.10 -21.26 -3.75
N TYR A 50 17.63 -22.45 -4.08
CA TYR A 50 18.99 -22.59 -4.60
C TYR A 50 19.14 -22.13 -6.06
N THR A 51 18.13 -22.35 -6.91
CA THR A 51 18.17 -21.94 -8.33
C THR A 51 17.92 -20.44 -8.53
N SER A 52 17.17 -19.81 -7.64
CA SER A 52 16.76 -18.39 -7.75
C SER A 52 17.80 -17.37 -7.28
N LYS A 53 19.03 -17.81 -6.99
CA LYS A 53 20.16 -16.98 -6.50
C LYS A 53 19.78 -16.11 -5.29
N ILE A 54 18.96 -16.67 -4.38
CA ILE A 54 18.59 -15.98 -3.14
C ILE A 54 19.84 -15.85 -2.26
N ARG A 55 20.07 -14.66 -1.70
CA ARG A 55 21.17 -14.44 -0.75
C ARG A 55 20.91 -15.30 0.50
N THR A 56 21.90 -16.10 0.90
CA THR A 56 21.81 -17.03 2.05
C THR A 56 20.62 -18.01 1.97
N PRO A 57 20.58 -18.92 0.97
CA PRO A 57 19.42 -19.80 0.74
C PRO A 57 19.13 -20.72 1.93
N ALA A 58 20.17 -21.20 2.62
CA ALA A 58 20.04 -22.03 3.81
C ALA A 58 19.23 -21.34 4.93
N ALA A 59 19.46 -20.05 5.18
CA ALA A 59 18.76 -19.31 6.23
C ALA A 59 17.24 -19.16 5.97
N TYR A 60 16.81 -19.12 4.72
CA TYR A 60 15.37 -19.10 4.37
C TYR A 60 14.73 -20.46 4.60
N LEU A 61 15.42 -21.53 4.20
CA LEU A 61 14.93 -22.90 4.35
C LEU A 61 14.87 -23.32 5.82
N THR A 62 15.91 -23.00 6.61
CA THR A 62 15.95 -23.24 8.06
C THR A 62 14.79 -22.53 8.76
N ARG A 63 14.60 -21.22 8.50
CA ARG A 63 13.46 -20.48 9.05
C ARG A 63 12.13 -21.12 8.65
N TYR A 64 11.95 -21.46 7.36
CA TYR A 64 10.72 -22.11 6.91
C TYR A 64 10.48 -23.46 7.58
N SER A 65 11.51 -24.30 7.79
CA SER A 65 11.33 -25.58 8.48
C SER A 65 10.98 -25.43 9.96
N GLU A 66 11.62 -24.47 10.64
CA GLU A 66 11.48 -24.29 12.09
C GLU A 66 10.22 -23.49 12.47
N LEU A 67 9.70 -22.66 11.57
CA LEU A 67 8.48 -21.89 11.78
C LEU A 67 7.24 -22.80 11.86
N SER A 68 6.59 -22.76 13.01
CA SER A 68 5.24 -23.28 13.20
C SER A 68 4.20 -22.16 13.01
N ILE A 69 3.01 -22.54 12.57
CA ILE A 69 1.89 -21.60 12.43
C ILE A 69 1.49 -21.00 13.79
N SER A 70 1.53 -21.79 14.86
CA SER A 70 1.22 -21.29 16.20
C SER A 70 2.17 -20.17 16.65
N THR A 71 3.46 -20.28 16.36
CA THR A 71 4.43 -19.20 16.65
C THR A 71 4.11 -17.93 15.87
N ILE A 72 3.75 -18.05 14.59
CA ILE A 72 3.36 -16.90 13.75
C ILE A 72 2.11 -16.21 14.31
N LEU A 73 1.06 -16.98 14.62
CA LEU A 73 -0.20 -16.43 15.14
C LEU A 73 -0.01 -15.80 16.52
N ASN A 74 0.81 -16.40 17.38
CA ASN A 74 1.14 -15.83 18.69
C ASN A 74 1.89 -14.50 18.55
N ASN A 75 2.85 -14.43 17.63
CA ASN A 75 3.59 -13.20 17.34
C ASN A 75 2.67 -12.07 16.85
N LEU A 76 1.76 -12.38 15.91
CA LEU A 76 0.77 -11.44 15.43
C LEU A 76 -0.13 -10.93 16.56
N ASN A 77 -0.60 -11.82 17.43
CA ASN A 77 -1.40 -11.48 18.60
C ASN A 77 -0.64 -10.57 19.58
N GLN A 78 0.62 -10.89 19.89
CA GLN A 78 1.48 -10.07 20.76
C GLN A 78 1.63 -8.63 20.26
N HIS A 79 1.66 -8.43 18.95
CA HIS A 79 1.73 -7.09 18.35
C HIS A 79 0.36 -6.44 18.10
N GLY A 80 -0.75 -7.15 18.37
CA GLY A 80 -2.11 -6.72 18.05
C GLY A 80 -2.33 -6.53 16.55
N VAL A 81 -1.65 -7.31 15.72
CA VAL A 81 -1.66 -7.23 14.26
C VAL A 81 -2.53 -8.34 13.71
N LYS A 82 -3.42 -7.99 12.78
CA LYS A 82 -4.22 -8.96 12.03
C LYS A 82 -3.67 -9.09 10.61
N TYR A 83 -4.17 -10.06 9.86
CA TYR A 83 -3.75 -10.28 8.48
C TYR A 83 -4.95 -10.64 7.59
N ILE A 84 -4.81 -10.35 6.31
CA ILE A 84 -5.66 -10.85 5.22
C ILE A 84 -4.77 -11.37 4.10
N SER A 85 -5.32 -12.25 3.28
CA SER A 85 -4.68 -12.86 2.14
C SER A 85 -5.38 -12.50 0.85
N ILE A 86 -4.69 -12.69 -0.28
CA ILE A 86 -5.26 -12.49 -1.62
C ILE A 86 -6.51 -13.36 -1.88
N TYR A 87 -6.71 -14.44 -1.12
CA TYR A 87 -7.86 -15.33 -1.25
C TYR A 87 -9.09 -14.86 -0.47
N ASP A 88 -8.92 -13.92 0.46
CA ASP A 88 -10.04 -13.41 1.25
C ASP A 88 -10.95 -12.51 0.39
N ALA A 89 -12.26 -12.58 0.67
CA ALA A 89 -13.28 -11.79 -0.01
C ALA A 89 -13.16 -10.29 0.27
N THR A 90 -12.59 -9.93 1.43
CA THR A 90 -12.31 -8.55 1.84
C THR A 90 -11.04 -7.97 1.19
N TYR A 91 -10.25 -8.79 0.48
CA TYR A 91 -9.04 -8.30 -0.16
C TYR A 91 -9.38 -7.44 -1.39
N PRO A 92 -8.87 -6.19 -1.48
CA PRO A 92 -9.26 -5.23 -2.53
C PRO A 92 -9.03 -5.73 -3.95
N CYS A 93 -10.07 -5.68 -4.79
CA CYS A 93 -10.01 -6.13 -6.18
C CYS A 93 -8.95 -5.37 -6.99
N LEU A 94 -8.92 -4.02 -6.90
CA LEU A 94 -7.93 -3.19 -7.59
C LEU A 94 -6.50 -3.59 -7.24
N LEU A 95 -6.26 -3.97 -5.99
CA LEU A 95 -4.92 -4.38 -5.57
C LEU A 95 -4.54 -5.76 -6.12
N LYS A 96 -5.50 -6.65 -6.43
CA LYS A 96 -5.21 -7.94 -7.09
C LYS A 96 -4.78 -7.77 -8.54
N GLU A 97 -5.14 -6.67 -9.18
CA GLU A 97 -4.90 -6.40 -10.61
C GLU A 97 -3.50 -5.85 -10.91
N ILE A 98 -2.77 -5.37 -9.90
CA ILE A 98 -1.41 -4.85 -10.14
C ILE A 98 -0.46 -5.98 -10.54
N TYR A 99 0.70 -5.63 -11.10
CA TYR A 99 1.66 -6.61 -11.60
C TYR A 99 2.18 -7.60 -10.53
N ASP A 100 2.37 -7.14 -9.29
CA ASP A 100 2.95 -7.92 -8.19
C ASP A 100 2.12 -7.86 -6.89
N PRO A 101 0.84 -8.28 -6.89
CA PRO A 101 -0.06 -8.08 -5.76
C PRO A 101 0.47 -8.77 -4.49
N PRO A 102 0.46 -8.10 -3.32
CA PRO A 102 0.93 -8.72 -2.09
C PRO A 102 0.04 -9.90 -1.70
N PHE A 103 0.61 -11.10 -1.52
CA PHE A 103 -0.19 -12.28 -1.15
C PHE A 103 -0.81 -12.19 0.25
N ILE A 104 -0.17 -11.44 1.15
CA ILE A 104 -0.61 -11.20 2.51
C ILE A 104 -0.45 -9.71 2.80
N LEU A 105 -1.46 -9.14 3.46
CA LEU A 105 -1.40 -7.83 4.10
C LEU A 105 -1.60 -8.00 5.60
N PHE A 106 -0.75 -7.37 6.38
CA PHE A 106 -0.89 -7.18 7.82
C PHE A 106 -1.59 -5.85 8.06
N TYR A 107 -2.41 -5.74 9.10
CA TYR A 107 -3.17 -4.51 9.34
C TYR A 107 -3.52 -4.26 10.81
N LYS A 108 -3.87 -3.00 11.10
CA LYS A 108 -4.50 -2.53 12.34
C LYS A 108 -5.61 -1.51 12.03
N GLY A 109 -6.70 -1.56 12.78
CA GLY A 109 -7.88 -0.70 12.56
C GLY A 109 -9.04 -1.43 11.87
N ASN A 110 -9.92 -0.66 11.23
CA ASN A 110 -11.14 -1.17 10.62
C ASN A 110 -10.89 -1.76 9.22
N ILE A 111 -10.99 -3.09 9.10
CA ILE A 111 -10.77 -3.81 7.84
C ILE A 111 -11.84 -3.57 6.78
N GLU A 112 -13.04 -3.14 7.20
CA GLU A 112 -14.18 -2.87 6.29
C GLU A 112 -13.85 -1.76 5.29
N LEU A 113 -12.90 -0.87 5.61
CA LEU A 113 -12.41 0.16 4.70
C LEU A 113 -11.83 -0.42 3.40
N LEU A 114 -11.39 -1.69 3.38
CA LEU A 114 -10.92 -2.37 2.17
C LEU A 114 -12.04 -2.83 1.24
N GLN A 115 -13.30 -2.71 1.67
CA GLN A 115 -14.49 -3.04 0.89
C GLN A 115 -15.22 -1.80 0.39
N HIS A 116 -14.72 -0.60 0.68
CA HIS A 116 -15.25 0.63 0.09
C HIS A 116 -15.10 0.59 -1.44
N THR A 117 -15.95 1.32 -2.14
CA THR A 117 -15.96 1.34 -3.61
C THR A 117 -14.90 2.25 -4.19
N HIS A 118 -14.59 3.37 -3.51
CA HIS A 118 -13.77 4.45 -4.09
C HIS A 118 -12.59 4.82 -3.18
N TYR A 119 -11.41 4.88 -3.77
CA TYR A 119 -10.13 5.16 -3.12
C TYR A 119 -9.35 6.18 -3.94
N LEU A 120 -8.92 7.26 -3.27
CA LEU A 120 -8.01 8.25 -3.83
C LEU A 120 -6.65 8.14 -3.14
N GLY A 121 -5.63 7.82 -3.92
CA GLY A 121 -4.25 7.88 -3.48
C GLY A 121 -3.80 9.33 -3.40
N VAL A 122 -3.16 9.74 -2.30
CA VAL A 122 -2.58 11.09 -2.19
C VAL A 122 -1.11 10.96 -1.87
N VAL A 123 -0.27 11.59 -2.70
CA VAL A 123 1.19 11.58 -2.55
C VAL A 123 1.78 12.96 -2.79
N GLY A 124 2.98 13.20 -2.27
CA GLY A 124 3.68 14.44 -2.55
C GLY A 124 5.02 14.55 -1.83
N SER A 125 5.48 15.79 -1.71
CA SER A 125 6.76 16.14 -1.12
C SER A 125 6.75 15.89 0.38
N ARG A 126 7.87 15.37 0.89
CA ARG A 126 8.13 15.31 2.33
C ARG A 126 8.36 16.68 2.97
N GLN A 127 8.58 17.69 2.13
CA GLN A 127 8.74 19.09 2.48
C GLN A 127 7.58 19.89 1.87
N SER A 128 6.36 19.34 1.87
CA SER A 128 5.17 20.05 1.42
C SER A 128 5.03 21.38 2.16
N THR A 129 4.48 22.37 1.48
CA THR A 129 4.25 23.69 2.04
C THR A 129 2.83 23.80 2.60
N ALA A 130 2.50 24.95 3.17
CA ALA A 130 1.14 25.25 3.59
C ALA A 130 0.13 25.17 2.42
N TYR A 131 0.59 25.28 1.17
CA TYR A 131 -0.26 25.10 0.00
C TYR A 131 -0.91 23.71 -0.02
N THR A 132 -0.15 22.64 0.22
CA THR A 132 -0.70 21.27 0.28
C THR A 132 -1.80 21.15 1.35
N ALA A 133 -1.53 21.62 2.57
CA ALA A 133 -2.48 21.52 3.67
C ALA A 133 -3.79 22.28 3.37
N HIS A 134 -3.69 23.51 2.86
CA HIS A 134 -4.85 24.32 2.48
C HIS A 134 -5.63 23.71 1.32
N ALA A 135 -4.94 23.24 0.28
CA ALA A 135 -5.59 22.65 -0.88
C ALA A 135 -6.32 21.35 -0.51
N LEU A 136 -5.70 20.47 0.26
CA LEU A 136 -6.36 19.23 0.72
C LEU A 136 -7.56 19.53 1.62
N SER A 137 -7.42 20.45 2.58
CA SER A 137 -8.55 20.87 3.43
C SER A 137 -9.71 21.44 2.61
N PHE A 138 -9.40 22.28 1.62
CA PHE A 138 -10.39 22.81 0.69
C PHE A 138 -11.06 21.69 -0.11
N LEU A 139 -10.31 20.84 -0.80
CA LEU A 139 -10.87 19.76 -1.61
C LEU A 139 -11.70 18.78 -0.78
N PHE A 140 -11.21 18.38 0.39
CA PHE A 140 -11.84 17.33 1.20
C PHE A 140 -13.10 17.80 1.93
N SER A 141 -13.19 19.08 2.26
CA SER A 141 -14.43 19.67 2.83
C SER A 141 -15.59 19.70 1.83
N HIS A 142 -15.32 19.51 0.54
CA HIS A 142 -16.32 19.45 -0.52
C HIS A 142 -16.60 18.01 -1.00
N ILE A 143 -15.96 16.99 -0.42
CA ILE A 143 -16.27 15.59 -0.75
C ILE A 143 -17.64 15.24 -0.16
N PRO A 144 -18.60 14.76 -0.97
CA PRO A 144 -19.90 14.34 -0.46
C PRO A 144 -19.75 13.12 0.47
N THR A 145 -20.45 13.14 1.59
CA THR A 145 -20.41 12.05 2.57
C THR A 145 -21.37 10.91 2.20
N PRO A 146 -20.93 9.65 2.33
CA PRO A 146 -19.56 9.12 2.19
C PRO A 146 -19.32 8.60 0.77
N GLN A 147 -18.30 9.11 0.07
CA GLN A 147 -17.98 8.61 -1.28
C GLN A 147 -16.50 8.33 -1.56
N LEU A 148 -15.52 8.72 -0.72
CA LEU A 148 -14.10 8.54 -1.05
C LEU A 148 -13.24 8.16 0.17
N THR A 149 -12.38 7.15 0.00
CA THR A 149 -11.40 6.72 1.01
C THR A 149 -10.02 7.23 0.64
N ILE A 150 -9.36 7.95 1.54
CA ILE A 150 -8.04 8.53 1.28
C ILE A 150 -6.95 7.49 1.58
N VAL A 151 -6.10 7.19 0.60
CA VAL A 151 -4.99 6.24 0.75
C VAL A 151 -3.67 6.99 0.67
N SER A 152 -2.81 6.86 1.68
CA SER A 152 -1.48 7.49 1.64
C SER A 152 -0.47 6.72 2.48
N GLY A 153 0.77 7.21 2.50
CA GLY A 153 1.94 6.48 2.96
C GLY A 153 2.45 6.82 4.36
N LEU A 154 1.75 7.67 5.12
CA LEU A 154 2.17 8.11 6.46
C LEU A 154 3.59 8.71 6.55
N ALA A 155 4.19 9.14 5.43
CA ALA A 155 5.46 9.86 5.44
C ALA A 155 5.27 11.30 5.95
N SER A 156 6.35 12.02 6.26
CA SER A 156 6.27 13.47 6.53
C SER A 156 5.70 14.22 5.32
N GLY A 157 5.16 15.41 5.56
CA GLY A 157 4.68 16.31 4.51
C GLY A 157 3.34 15.86 3.95
N ALA A 158 3.23 15.79 2.62
CA ALA A 158 1.96 15.58 1.93
C ALA A 158 1.17 14.36 2.43
N ASP A 159 1.84 13.24 2.71
CA ASP A 159 1.17 12.04 3.22
C ASP A 159 0.52 12.28 4.61
N SER A 160 1.21 12.98 5.52
CA SER A 160 0.63 13.37 6.82
C SER A 160 -0.56 14.30 6.66
N GLU A 161 -0.41 15.32 5.82
CA GLU A 161 -1.46 16.34 5.58
C GLU A 161 -2.71 15.70 4.97
N ALA A 162 -2.55 14.73 4.07
CA ALA A 162 -3.67 13.97 3.49
C ALA A 162 -4.46 13.23 4.56
N HIS A 163 -3.78 12.51 5.46
CA HIS A 163 -4.44 11.80 6.54
C HIS A 163 -5.09 12.74 7.56
N GLN A 164 -4.39 13.82 7.95
CA GLN A 164 -4.93 14.81 8.88
C GLN A 164 -6.17 15.49 8.33
N SER A 165 -6.11 15.93 7.07
CA SER A 165 -7.24 16.56 6.40
C SER A 165 -8.41 15.59 6.23
N ALA A 166 -8.16 14.31 5.92
CA ALA A 166 -9.19 13.28 5.86
C ALA A 166 -9.89 13.10 7.22
N LEU A 167 -9.12 12.96 8.30
CA LEU A 167 -9.67 12.81 9.65
C LEU A 167 -10.47 14.03 10.11
N GLN A 168 -10.00 15.25 9.80
CA GLN A 168 -10.70 16.50 10.11
C GLN A 168 -12.04 16.65 9.37
N ASN A 169 -12.12 16.12 8.15
CA ASN A 169 -13.34 16.14 7.33
C ASN A 169 -14.16 14.84 7.45
N HIS A 170 -13.86 14.00 8.44
CA HIS A 170 -14.55 12.72 8.69
C HIS A 170 -14.54 11.75 7.49
N LEU A 171 -13.50 11.82 6.66
CA LEU A 171 -13.30 10.90 5.55
C LEU A 171 -12.57 9.63 6.02
N PRO A 172 -12.96 8.44 5.52
CA PRO A 172 -12.21 7.22 5.75
C PRO A 172 -10.78 7.36 5.21
N THR A 173 -9.80 6.82 5.94
CA THR A 173 -8.40 6.89 5.54
C THR A 173 -7.63 5.59 5.81
N ILE A 174 -6.76 5.23 4.86
CA ILE A 174 -5.90 4.05 4.91
C ILE A 174 -4.43 4.46 4.82
N GLY A 175 -3.66 4.19 5.87
CA GLY A 175 -2.20 4.38 5.91
C GLY A 175 -1.47 3.11 5.47
N VAL A 176 -0.84 3.13 4.30
CA VAL A 176 -0.02 2.01 3.81
C VAL A 176 1.39 2.16 4.37
N LEU A 177 1.96 1.16 5.04
CA LEU A 177 3.27 1.23 5.70
C LEU A 177 4.38 0.56 4.88
N ALA A 178 5.58 1.14 4.94
CA ALA A 178 6.79 0.60 4.28
C ALA A 178 7.62 -0.29 5.23
N PHE A 179 7.02 -0.75 6.31
CA PHE A 179 7.65 -1.46 7.42
C PHE A 179 6.58 -2.19 8.24
N GLY A 180 7.02 -3.04 9.15
CA GLY A 180 6.16 -3.78 10.06
C GLY A 180 5.51 -2.92 11.14
N HIS A 181 4.36 -3.35 11.63
CA HIS A 181 3.55 -2.59 12.60
C HIS A 181 4.23 -2.40 13.97
N ALA A 182 5.29 -3.14 14.31
CA ALA A 182 6.08 -2.96 15.52
C ALA A 182 7.04 -1.74 15.44
N HIS A 183 7.22 -1.18 14.25
CA HIS A 183 8.05 0.01 14.02
C HIS A 183 7.23 1.18 13.51
N HIS A 184 7.74 2.40 13.67
CA HIS A 184 7.18 3.57 13.02
C HIS A 184 8.25 4.54 12.55
N TYR A 185 8.09 5.04 11.34
CA TYR A 185 8.91 6.08 10.75
C TYR A 185 8.07 6.95 9.81
N PRO A 186 8.18 8.28 9.87
CA PRO A 186 9.00 9.06 10.81
C PRO A 186 8.37 9.11 12.21
N LYS A 187 9.18 9.22 13.28
CA LYS A 187 8.66 9.23 14.67
C LYS A 187 7.65 10.35 14.94
N SER A 188 7.78 11.48 14.23
CA SER A 188 6.85 12.62 14.34
C SER A 188 5.40 12.27 14.01
N ASN A 189 5.18 11.26 13.18
CA ASN A 189 3.85 10.87 12.72
C ASN A 189 3.22 9.75 13.58
N LEU A 190 3.86 9.35 14.69
CA LEU A 190 3.38 8.22 15.48
C LEU A 190 1.99 8.46 16.06
N GLN A 191 1.73 9.68 16.53
CA GLN A 191 0.41 10.06 17.05
C GLN A 191 -0.66 10.01 15.95
N LEU A 192 -0.35 10.54 14.76
CA LEU A 192 -1.24 10.47 13.60
C LEU A 192 -1.53 9.03 13.21
N ARG A 193 -0.51 8.16 13.19
CA ARG A 193 -0.70 6.73 12.95
C ARG A 193 -1.66 6.11 13.97
N ASN A 194 -1.48 6.39 15.26
CA ASN A 194 -2.35 5.83 16.30
C ASN A 194 -3.81 6.27 16.10
N GLU A 195 -4.03 7.53 15.71
CA GLU A 195 -5.38 8.02 15.40
C GLU A 195 -5.99 7.32 14.16
N ILE A 196 -5.19 7.06 13.12
CA ILE A 196 -5.63 6.26 11.96
C ILE A 196 -5.93 4.81 12.37
N GLU A 197 -5.13 4.19 13.24
CA GLU A 197 -5.40 2.83 13.71
C GLU A 197 -6.68 2.73 14.57
N GLU A 198 -7.11 3.84 15.19
CA GLU A 198 -8.35 3.92 15.96
C GLU A 198 -9.57 4.19 15.06
N LYS A 199 -9.46 5.13 14.11
CA LYS A 199 -10.60 5.65 13.33
C LYS A 199 -10.64 5.17 11.87
N GLY A 200 -9.55 4.60 11.38
CA GLY A 200 -9.36 4.17 10.00
C GLY A 200 -8.62 2.84 9.94
N LEU A 201 -7.65 2.72 9.03
CA LEU A 201 -6.91 1.48 8.82
C LEU A 201 -5.44 1.77 8.50
N THR A 202 -4.53 0.99 9.06
CA THR A 202 -3.15 0.89 8.55
C THR A 202 -2.91 -0.50 8.02
N ILE A 203 -2.18 -0.59 6.91
CA ILE A 203 -1.82 -1.87 6.28
C ILE A 203 -0.32 -1.93 5.99
N SER A 204 0.23 -3.13 5.89
CA SER A 204 1.62 -3.38 5.52
C SER A 204 1.76 -4.73 4.86
N GLU A 205 2.63 -4.85 3.87
CA GLU A 205 3.05 -6.14 3.31
C GLU A 205 4.17 -6.82 4.14
N TYR A 206 4.73 -6.07 5.10
CA TYR A 206 5.86 -6.48 5.91
C TYR A 206 5.39 -7.07 7.25
N ILE A 207 6.07 -8.12 7.72
CA ILE A 207 5.78 -8.74 9.03
C ILE A 207 5.97 -7.73 10.17
N PRO A 208 5.36 -7.90 11.36
CA PRO A 208 5.37 -6.88 12.40
C PRO A 208 6.74 -6.25 12.71
N GLU A 209 7.80 -7.03 12.71
CA GLU A 209 9.16 -6.64 13.12
C GLU A 209 10.05 -6.18 11.96
N ASP A 210 9.50 -6.07 10.75
CA ASP A 210 10.27 -5.63 9.59
C ASP A 210 10.64 -4.14 9.71
N GLU A 211 11.92 -3.84 9.88
CA GLU A 211 12.39 -2.47 10.06
C GLU A 211 12.21 -1.58 8.81
N PRO A 212 12.07 -0.25 8.98
CA PRO A 212 12.08 0.71 7.89
C PRO A 212 13.42 0.72 7.15
N ARG A 213 13.40 0.50 5.84
CA ARG A 213 14.59 0.56 4.97
C ARG A 213 14.29 1.38 3.73
N LYS A 214 15.28 2.13 3.24
CA LYS A 214 15.11 3.09 2.13
C LYS A 214 14.42 2.47 0.90
N TYR A 215 14.78 1.24 0.52
CA TYR A 215 14.21 0.56 -0.65
C TYR A 215 12.75 0.13 -0.47
N LYS A 216 12.28 -0.06 0.78
CA LYS A 216 10.90 -0.47 1.08
C LYS A 216 9.89 0.65 0.80
N PHE A 217 10.31 1.92 0.81
CA PHE A 217 9.41 3.05 0.55
C PHE A 217 8.95 3.10 -0.92
N PRO A 218 9.85 3.05 -1.93
CA PRO A 218 9.42 2.88 -3.33
C PRO A 218 8.62 1.59 -3.56
N GLU A 219 9.03 0.47 -2.95
CA GLU A 219 8.31 -0.80 -3.07
C GLU A 219 6.87 -0.69 -2.54
N ARG A 220 6.65 -0.01 -1.42
CA ARG A 220 5.33 0.24 -0.84
C ARG A 220 4.43 1.09 -1.75
N ASN A 221 4.99 2.06 -2.48
CA ASN A 221 4.19 3.03 -3.23
C ASN A 221 3.27 2.37 -4.27
N ARG A 222 3.65 1.20 -4.81
CA ARG A 222 2.81 0.41 -5.73
C ARG A 222 1.49 -0.04 -5.08
N LEU A 223 1.45 -0.15 -3.76
CA LEU A 223 0.25 -0.51 -2.99
C LEU A 223 -0.67 0.71 -2.83
N ILE A 224 -0.11 1.92 -2.69
CA ILE A 224 -0.89 3.16 -2.63
C ILE A 224 -1.64 3.34 -3.95
N SER A 225 -0.93 3.32 -5.07
CA SER A 225 -1.56 3.39 -6.39
C SER A 225 -2.41 2.15 -6.68
N GLY A 226 -1.98 0.96 -6.25
CA GLY A 226 -2.70 -0.29 -6.51
C GLY A 226 -4.06 -0.40 -5.83
N LEU A 227 -4.22 0.24 -4.66
CA LEU A 227 -5.50 0.35 -3.97
C LEU A 227 -6.42 1.41 -4.56
N SER A 228 -5.89 2.36 -5.32
CA SER A 228 -6.59 3.58 -5.70
C SER A 228 -7.09 3.53 -7.14
N GLN A 229 -8.27 4.10 -7.42
CA GLN A 229 -8.69 4.35 -8.82
C GLN A 229 -7.85 5.44 -9.47
N GLY A 230 -7.44 6.44 -8.68
CA GLY A 230 -6.52 7.47 -9.13
C GLY A 230 -5.65 8.01 -8.02
N VAL A 231 -4.62 8.75 -8.40
CA VAL A 231 -3.61 9.30 -7.49
C VAL A 231 -3.48 10.81 -7.71
N LEU A 232 -3.71 11.57 -6.63
CA LEU A 232 -3.48 13.00 -6.55
C LEU A 232 -2.05 13.29 -6.07
N ILE A 233 -1.31 14.09 -6.85
CA ILE A 233 -0.06 14.71 -6.41
C ILE A 233 -0.35 16.12 -5.90
N THR A 234 0.06 16.42 -4.66
CA THR A 234 -0.10 17.76 -4.12
C THR A 234 1.04 18.67 -4.54
N GLU A 235 2.26 18.38 -4.11
CA GLU A 235 3.48 19.11 -4.44
C GLU A 235 4.59 18.09 -4.69
N SER A 236 5.34 18.23 -5.78
CA SER A 236 6.41 17.32 -6.14
C SER A 236 7.48 17.99 -7.01
N LYS A 237 8.75 17.73 -6.66
CA LYS A 237 9.88 17.99 -7.55
C LYS A 237 9.81 17.08 -8.77
N GLU A 238 10.43 17.50 -9.87
CA GLU A 238 10.52 16.72 -11.12
C GLU A 238 11.13 15.32 -10.92
N ARG A 239 12.13 15.19 -10.04
CA ARG A 239 12.70 13.89 -9.65
C ARG A 239 12.44 13.65 -8.18
N SER A 240 11.41 12.88 -7.86
CA SER A 240 11.03 12.59 -6.48
C SER A 240 10.38 11.21 -6.33
N GLY A 241 10.27 10.73 -5.09
CA GLY A 241 9.57 9.46 -4.81
C GLY A 241 8.08 9.49 -5.13
N ALA A 242 7.44 10.67 -5.12
CA ALA A 242 6.04 10.82 -5.53
C ALA A 242 5.89 10.59 -7.05
N GLN A 243 6.87 11.01 -7.85
CA GLN A 243 6.86 10.76 -9.30
C GLN A 243 6.96 9.28 -9.64
N ILE A 244 7.68 8.49 -8.84
CA ILE A 244 7.70 7.02 -8.97
C ILE A 244 6.30 6.43 -8.76
N THR A 245 5.53 6.94 -7.79
CA THR A 245 4.14 6.49 -7.58
C THR A 245 3.25 6.80 -8.77
N ILE A 246 3.50 7.90 -9.48
CA ILE A 246 2.75 8.22 -10.70
C ILE A 246 3.08 7.28 -11.84
N ASP A 247 4.36 6.97 -12.04
CA ASP A 247 4.74 5.99 -13.05
C ASP A 247 4.07 4.63 -12.76
N LEU A 248 4.01 4.24 -11.48
CA LEU A 248 3.30 3.03 -11.04
C LEU A 248 1.78 3.14 -11.26
N ALA A 249 1.16 4.29 -10.98
CA ALA A 249 -0.26 4.53 -11.21
C ALA A 249 -0.62 4.39 -12.70
N LEU A 250 0.17 5.00 -13.58
CA LEU A 250 -0.02 4.90 -15.03
C LEU A 250 0.15 3.45 -15.52
N GLN A 251 1.17 2.73 -15.03
CA GLN A 251 1.37 1.30 -15.35
C GLN A 251 0.21 0.41 -14.87
N GLN A 252 -0.49 0.83 -13.82
CA GLN A 252 -1.64 0.15 -13.23
C GLN A 252 -2.98 0.64 -13.82
N ASN A 253 -2.95 1.47 -14.88
CA ASN A 253 -4.13 2.09 -15.49
C ASN A 253 -4.98 2.86 -14.48
N ARG A 254 -4.33 3.68 -13.64
CA ARG A 254 -4.99 4.56 -12.67
C ARG A 254 -4.95 6.01 -13.16
N ASN A 255 -5.97 6.77 -12.81
CA ASN A 255 -6.02 8.20 -13.14
C ASN A 255 -4.96 8.97 -12.36
N VAL A 256 -4.45 10.04 -12.95
CA VAL A 256 -3.43 10.89 -12.33
C VAL A 256 -3.94 12.31 -12.27
N TYR A 257 -3.97 12.85 -11.06
CA TYR A 257 -4.41 14.19 -10.76
C TYR A 257 -3.25 14.99 -10.18
N VAL A 258 -3.19 16.29 -10.49
CA VAL A 258 -2.17 17.18 -9.96
C VAL A 258 -2.77 18.48 -9.48
N LEU A 259 -2.31 18.96 -8.32
CA LEU A 259 -2.61 20.34 -7.94
C LEU A 259 -1.81 21.31 -8.84
N PRO A 260 -2.41 22.46 -9.21
CA PRO A 260 -1.70 23.52 -9.90
C PRO A 260 -0.68 24.18 -8.98
N GLY A 261 0.15 25.05 -9.54
CA GLY A 261 0.99 25.94 -8.75
C GLY A 261 1.92 26.78 -9.60
N SER A 262 2.84 27.47 -8.94
CA SER A 262 3.73 28.43 -9.60
C SER A 262 4.84 27.73 -10.40
N ILE A 263 5.06 28.16 -11.65
CA ILE A 263 6.20 27.72 -12.48
C ILE A 263 7.56 28.02 -11.85
N PHE A 264 7.62 28.97 -10.90
CA PHE A 264 8.86 29.37 -10.22
C PHE A 264 9.16 28.50 -8.98
N GLN A 265 8.18 27.74 -8.49
CA GLN A 265 8.37 26.87 -7.34
C GLN A 265 8.90 25.50 -7.77
N GLU A 266 10.03 25.08 -7.19
CA GLU A 266 10.65 23.78 -7.50
C GLU A 266 9.72 22.60 -7.19
N LEU A 267 8.91 22.75 -6.12
CA LEU A 267 7.93 21.76 -5.69
C LEU A 267 6.68 21.67 -6.58
N THR A 268 6.53 22.53 -7.60
CA THR A 268 5.42 22.42 -8.56
C THR A 268 5.89 21.87 -9.91
N LYS A 269 7.19 21.89 -10.20
CA LYS A 269 7.73 21.47 -11.51
C LYS A 269 7.30 20.05 -11.91
N GLY A 270 7.28 19.12 -10.96
CA GLY A 270 6.82 17.75 -11.21
C GLY A 270 5.34 17.70 -11.59
N ASN A 271 4.48 18.44 -10.90
CA ASN A 271 3.06 18.53 -11.20
C ASN A 271 2.80 19.09 -12.60
N LEU A 272 3.44 20.21 -12.94
CA LEU A 272 3.28 20.85 -14.25
C LEU A 272 3.75 19.95 -15.38
N LYS A 273 4.83 19.19 -15.16
CA LYS A 273 5.29 18.21 -16.15
C LYS A 273 4.27 17.09 -16.38
N ARG A 274 3.67 16.56 -15.31
CA ARG A 274 2.59 15.57 -15.42
C ARG A 274 1.35 16.14 -16.09
N ALA A 275 0.99 17.39 -15.82
CA ALA A 275 -0.09 18.05 -16.53
C ALA A 275 0.18 18.13 -18.05
N GLN A 276 1.41 18.44 -18.46
CA GLN A 276 1.81 18.40 -19.87
C GLN A 276 1.75 16.99 -20.48
N GLU A 277 1.91 15.95 -19.66
CA GLU A 277 1.80 14.54 -20.05
C GLU A 277 0.35 14.02 -20.03
N GLY A 278 -0.62 14.87 -19.69
CA GLY A 278 -2.05 14.54 -19.72
C GLY A 278 -2.69 14.26 -18.35
N ALA A 279 -1.98 14.49 -17.24
CA ALA A 279 -2.61 14.43 -15.92
C ALA A 279 -3.64 15.56 -15.75
N THR A 280 -4.77 15.25 -15.12
CA THR A 280 -5.84 16.23 -14.86
C THR A 280 -5.38 17.24 -13.82
N ILE A 281 -5.50 18.53 -14.14
CA ILE A 281 -5.26 19.61 -13.19
C ILE A 281 -6.50 19.76 -12.31
N VAL A 282 -6.31 19.74 -10.99
CA VAL A 282 -7.41 19.80 -10.01
C VAL A 282 -7.51 21.21 -9.44
N LEU A 283 -8.62 21.88 -9.74
CA LEU A 283 -9.00 23.17 -9.16
C LEU A 283 -10.07 22.99 -8.09
N GLU A 284 -10.94 22.00 -8.25
CA GLU A 284 -11.99 21.63 -7.32
C GLU A 284 -12.17 20.11 -7.24
N ILE A 285 -12.92 19.63 -6.25
CA ILE A 285 -13.07 18.19 -6.04
C ILE A 285 -13.80 17.48 -7.19
N GLY A 286 -14.66 18.22 -7.92
CA GLY A 286 -15.39 17.72 -9.09
C GLY A 286 -14.47 17.20 -10.20
N ASP A 287 -13.28 17.80 -10.36
CA ASP A 287 -12.27 17.36 -11.33
C ASP A 287 -11.77 15.94 -11.07
N ILE A 288 -11.86 15.48 -9.82
CA ILE A 288 -11.54 14.10 -9.41
C ILE A 288 -12.78 13.23 -9.52
N LEU A 289 -13.92 13.68 -8.96
CA LEU A 289 -15.12 12.85 -8.80
C LEU A 289 -15.76 12.43 -10.13
N ILE A 290 -15.56 13.19 -11.20
CA ILE A 290 -16.05 12.83 -12.54
C ILE A 290 -15.63 11.42 -12.99
N ASP A 291 -14.46 10.97 -12.54
CA ASP A 291 -13.91 9.64 -12.86
C ASP A 291 -14.42 8.52 -11.92
N TYR A 292 -15.10 8.88 -10.83
CA TYR A 292 -15.65 7.94 -9.83
C TYR A 292 -17.18 7.77 -9.99
N ASP A 293 -17.86 8.72 -10.64
CA ASP A 293 -19.32 8.76 -10.80
C ASP A 293 -19.86 7.89 -11.95
N CYS A 294 -19.02 7.18 -12.69
CA CYS A 294 -19.44 6.33 -13.82
C CYS A 294 -20.25 5.06 -13.43
N GLY A 295 -20.72 4.95 -12.19
CA GLY A 295 -21.52 3.81 -11.70
C GLY A 295 -23.04 4.04 -11.57
N ASN A 296 -23.54 5.28 -11.68
CA ASN A 296 -24.96 5.61 -11.39
C ASN A 296 -25.75 6.20 -12.58
N THR A 297 -25.30 5.98 -13.82
CA THR A 297 -26.09 6.28 -15.02
C THR A 297 -26.37 5.01 -15.82
N MET A 298 -27.25 4.15 -15.29
CA MET A 298 -28.22 3.35 -16.05
C MET A 298 -29.44 3.02 -15.19
#